data_AF-A0A942DMK5-F1
#
_entry.id   AF-A0A942DMK5-F1
#
_cell.length_a   1.000
_cell.length_b   1.000
_cell.length_c   1.000
_cell.angle_alpha   90.00
_cell.angle_beta   90.00
_cell.angle_gamma   90.00
#
_symmetry.space_group_name_H-M   'P 1'
#
loop_
_entity.id
_entity.type
_entity.pdbx_description
1 polymer ?
#
loop_
_entity_poly.entity_id
_entity_poly.type
_entity_poly.pdbx_seq_one_letter_code
_entity_poly.pdbx_strand_id
1 'polypeptide(L)'
;MIQFLRRSALLVLLIAATSCLKPPSLSDDNGPEVAADEVQKAVLSAWDNADFNSIKLNEFLYVEQDQKISTLDPKVVYKEASQIIARTENTDTIDYKFLIRSQAMENGNFKPVTSYEDNISVTKTTPSVTEAPTTSAIQGKGLPGSVEELQKSMANGTVGVRSGTGTSHFLGVLMVQNMLSACVKSENWDVTCHNLQTSEGMMSPPTGVSGQQDCAGIPNCQIRYKKVAFDLVVNFKDEDSGSTRTEKVVYEMTFSPDVPYLSRLTEFCYQGMVPTSSQKVLVKICNRVQNFEPGQN
;
A
#
# COMPACT_ATOMS: atom_id res chain seq x y z
N MET A 1 -66.99 24.01 1.47
CA MET A 1 -65.90 24.61 2.27
C MET A 1 -65.22 23.58 3.20
N ILE A 2 -65.06 22.30 2.79
CA ILE A 2 -64.52 21.22 3.65
C ILE A 2 -63.45 20.35 2.93
N GLN A 3 -63.19 20.56 1.63
CA GLN A 3 -62.26 19.72 0.86
C GLN A 3 -60.82 20.23 0.74
N PHE A 4 -60.51 21.46 1.20
CA PHE A 4 -59.17 22.04 1.03
C PHE A 4 -58.19 21.79 2.19
N LEU A 5 -58.65 21.30 3.36
CA LEU A 5 -57.78 21.08 4.52
C LEU A 5 -57.10 19.69 4.58
N ARG A 6 -57.48 18.74 3.72
CA ARG A 6 -56.98 17.35 3.81
C ARG A 6 -55.67 17.07 3.05
N ARG A 7 -55.17 18.03 2.27
CA ARG A 7 -53.93 17.87 1.47
C ARG A 7 -52.68 18.48 2.10
N SER A 8 -52.80 19.21 3.22
CA SER A 8 -51.64 19.85 3.87
C SER A 8 -51.02 19.02 5.01
N ALA A 9 -51.61 17.89 5.39
CA ALA A 9 -51.12 17.06 6.49
C ALA A 9 -50.11 15.97 6.08
N LEU A 10 -49.84 15.77 4.78
CA LEU A 10 -48.92 14.73 4.31
C LEU A 10 -47.49 15.22 4.02
N LEU A 11 -47.22 16.53 4.10
CA LEU A 11 -45.91 17.10 3.75
C LEU A 11 -44.96 17.27 4.95
N VAL A 12 -45.43 17.05 6.19
CA VAL A 12 -44.66 17.32 7.42
C VAL A 12 -43.95 16.07 7.98
N LEU A 13 -44.20 14.86 7.45
CA LEU A 13 -43.66 13.62 8.00
C LEU A 13 -42.37 13.09 7.33
N LEU A 14 -41.78 13.81 6.38
CA LEU A 14 -40.60 13.35 5.61
C LEU A 14 -39.26 14.01 6.00
N ILE A 15 -39.24 14.88 7.01
CA ILE A 15 -38.02 15.62 7.41
C ILE A 15 -37.28 14.97 8.61
N ALA A 16 -37.89 13.99 9.31
CA ALA A 16 -37.30 13.38 10.50
C ALA A 16 -36.38 12.17 10.23
N ALA A 17 -36.12 11.83 8.97
CA ALA A 17 -35.15 10.78 8.60
C ALA A 17 -33.78 11.37 8.24
N THR A 18 -33.36 12.44 8.91
CA THR A 18 -31.93 12.79 9.03
C THR A 18 -31.27 11.76 9.94
N SER A 19 -31.22 10.51 9.48
CA SER A 19 -30.36 9.47 10.05
C SER A 19 -28.98 10.08 10.18
N CYS A 20 -28.59 10.39 11.42
CA CYS A 20 -27.22 10.73 11.76
C CYS A 20 -26.38 9.53 11.30
N LEU A 21 -25.81 9.64 10.10
CA LEU A 21 -24.81 8.69 9.63
C LEU A 21 -23.69 8.76 10.65
N LYS A 22 -23.62 7.76 11.53
CA LYS A 22 -22.51 7.62 12.48
C LYS A 22 -21.24 7.70 11.63
N PRO A 23 -20.33 8.64 11.91
CA PRO A 23 -19.11 8.75 11.15
C PRO A 23 -18.44 7.37 11.09
N PRO A 24 -17.94 6.95 9.91
CA PRO A 24 -17.17 5.73 9.83
C PRO A 24 -16.05 5.83 10.88
N SER A 25 -16.05 4.89 11.82
CA SER A 25 -15.07 4.80 12.90
C SER A 25 -14.38 3.46 12.77
N LEU A 26 -13.06 3.48 12.90
CA LEU A 26 -12.33 2.27 13.22
C LEU A 26 -12.67 1.92 14.68
N SER A 27 -12.79 0.62 14.98
CA SER A 27 -13.05 0.16 16.35
C SER A 27 -11.97 0.68 17.31
N ASP A 28 -12.39 1.16 18.48
CA ASP A 28 -11.48 1.55 19.57
C ASP A 28 -10.78 0.32 20.20
N ASP A 29 -11.41 -0.86 20.09
CA ASP A 29 -10.74 -2.12 20.38
C ASP A 29 -9.83 -2.49 19.22
N ASN A 30 -8.52 -2.45 19.49
CA ASN A 30 -7.49 -2.80 18.53
C ASN A 30 -7.21 -4.31 18.48
N GLY A 31 -7.79 -5.13 19.37
CA GLY A 31 -7.45 -6.54 19.48
C GLY A 31 -6.07 -6.77 20.10
N PRO A 32 -5.58 -8.03 20.14
CA PRO A 32 -4.31 -8.35 20.76
C PRO A 32 -3.14 -7.69 20.02
N GLU A 33 -2.21 -7.13 20.80
CA GLU A 33 -0.92 -6.67 20.28
C GLU A 33 -0.10 -7.86 19.79
N VAL A 34 0.61 -7.65 18.68
CA VAL A 34 1.45 -8.62 17.98
C VAL A 34 2.87 -8.07 17.96
N ALA A 35 3.85 -8.93 18.25
CA ALA A 35 5.24 -8.52 18.27
C ALA A 35 5.74 -8.15 16.86
N ALA A 36 6.63 -7.16 16.77
CA ALA A 36 7.11 -6.64 15.50
C ALA A 36 7.80 -7.71 14.63
N ASP A 37 8.53 -8.63 15.27
CA ASP A 37 9.21 -9.75 14.61
C ASP A 37 8.23 -10.78 14.03
N GLU A 38 7.06 -10.97 14.64
CA GLU A 38 6.01 -11.82 14.09
C GLU A 38 5.43 -11.21 12.80
N VAL A 39 5.19 -9.90 12.77
CA VAL A 39 4.74 -9.19 11.55
C VAL A 39 5.82 -9.25 10.46
N GLN A 40 7.08 -8.97 10.80
CA GLN A 40 8.20 -9.08 9.86
C GLN A 40 8.31 -10.48 9.28
N LYS A 41 8.24 -11.52 10.13
CA LYS A 41 8.30 -12.91 9.70
C LYS A 41 7.13 -13.27 8.79
N ALA A 42 5.92 -12.78 9.08
CA ALA A 42 4.76 -12.99 8.22
C ALA A 42 4.95 -12.36 6.83
N VAL A 43 5.43 -11.12 6.78
CA VAL A 43 5.72 -10.41 5.51
C VAL A 43 6.83 -11.12 4.71
N LEU A 44 7.95 -11.47 5.36
CA LEU A 44 9.05 -12.18 4.71
C LEU A 44 8.64 -13.56 4.21
N SER A 45 7.89 -14.32 5.02
CA SER A 45 7.34 -15.63 4.63
C SER A 45 6.37 -15.51 3.45
N ALA A 46 5.60 -14.42 3.39
CA ALA A 46 4.67 -14.16 2.31
C ALA A 46 5.38 -13.74 1.01
N TRP A 47 6.46 -12.95 1.11
CA TRP A 47 7.32 -12.59 -0.01
C TRP A 47 8.08 -13.79 -0.61
N ASP A 48 8.29 -14.84 0.20
CA ASP A 48 9.05 -16.04 -0.15
C ASP A 48 10.53 -15.72 -0.45
N ASN A 49 11.23 -16.51 -1.27
CA ASN A 49 12.63 -16.29 -1.61
C ASN A 49 12.84 -15.00 -2.42
N ALA A 50 13.09 -13.88 -1.73
CA ALA A 50 13.31 -12.53 -2.24
C ALA A 50 14.64 -12.33 -3.00
N ASP A 51 15.09 -13.29 -3.82
CA ASP A 51 16.37 -13.19 -4.50
C ASP A 51 16.39 -12.06 -5.54
N PHE A 52 17.05 -10.95 -5.21
CA PHE A 52 17.25 -9.83 -6.13
C PHE A 52 17.96 -10.23 -7.41
N ASN A 53 18.75 -11.31 -7.43
CA ASN A 53 19.42 -11.80 -8.63
C ASN A 53 18.41 -12.33 -9.67
N SER A 54 17.16 -12.62 -9.26
CA SER A 54 16.11 -13.11 -10.15
C SER A 54 15.52 -12.02 -11.05
N ILE A 55 15.74 -10.73 -10.74
CA ILE A 55 15.26 -9.63 -11.60
C ILE A 55 16.01 -9.67 -12.93
N LYS A 56 15.26 -9.70 -14.04
CA LYS A 56 15.81 -9.80 -15.40
C LYS A 56 15.71 -8.49 -16.17
N LEU A 57 16.54 -8.35 -17.22
CA LEU A 57 16.45 -7.21 -18.14
C LEU A 57 15.07 -7.23 -18.83
N ASN A 58 14.51 -6.06 -19.12
CA ASN A 58 13.17 -5.89 -19.70
C ASN A 58 12.00 -6.38 -18.83
N GLU A 59 12.24 -6.82 -17.59
CA GLU A 59 11.14 -7.12 -16.67
C GLU A 59 10.27 -5.87 -16.47
N PHE A 60 8.95 -6.06 -16.61
CA PHE A 60 7.98 -4.98 -16.67
C PHE A 60 6.87 -5.17 -15.64
N LEU A 61 6.42 -4.05 -15.07
CA LEU A 61 5.30 -3.98 -14.16
C LEU A 61 4.43 -2.76 -14.50
N TYR A 62 3.11 -2.92 -14.43
CA TYR A 62 2.14 -1.83 -14.47
C TYR A 62 1.19 -1.90 -13.27
N VAL A 63 1.08 -0.79 -12.56
CA VAL A 63 0.29 -0.63 -11.33
C VAL A 63 -0.68 0.52 -11.46
N GLU A 64 -1.87 0.32 -10.90
CA GLU A 64 -2.85 1.37 -10.69
C GLU A 64 -3.11 1.55 -9.19
N GLN A 65 -3.23 2.80 -8.78
CA GLN A 65 -3.62 3.17 -7.42
C GLN A 65 -5.08 3.60 -7.40
N ASP A 66 -5.90 2.85 -6.67
CA ASP A 66 -7.28 3.18 -6.37
C ASP A 66 -7.37 3.91 -5.03
N GLN A 67 -8.19 4.96 -4.98
CA GLN A 67 -8.60 5.63 -3.76
C GLN A 67 -10.10 5.46 -3.54
N LYS A 68 -10.48 4.96 -2.37
CA LYS A 68 -11.87 4.88 -1.91
C LYS A 68 -12.05 5.75 -0.67
N ILE A 69 -12.91 6.74 -0.77
CA ILE A 69 -13.39 7.51 0.38
C ILE A 69 -14.74 6.89 0.78
N SER A 70 -14.96 6.60 2.07
CA SER A 70 -16.04 5.73 2.59
C SER A 70 -17.39 5.71 1.83
N THR A 71 -17.90 6.87 1.43
CA THR A 71 -19.23 7.04 0.79
C THR A 71 -19.19 7.17 -0.72
N LEU A 72 -18.00 7.10 -1.33
CA LEU A 72 -17.75 7.27 -2.76
C LEU A 72 -17.27 5.95 -3.36
N ASP A 73 -17.54 5.78 -4.64
CA ASP A 73 -16.96 4.68 -5.41
C ASP A 73 -15.44 4.82 -5.50
N PRO A 74 -14.69 3.70 -5.51
CA PRO A 74 -13.25 3.73 -5.76
C PRO A 74 -12.93 4.42 -7.09
N LYS A 75 -11.84 5.19 -7.09
CA LYS A 75 -11.36 5.88 -8.27
C LYS A 75 -9.87 5.64 -8.46
N VAL A 76 -9.45 5.29 -9.67
CA VAL A 76 -8.02 5.27 -10.02
C VAL A 76 -7.50 6.70 -10.00
N VAL A 77 -6.48 6.97 -9.18
CA VAL A 77 -5.88 8.31 -9.00
C VAL A 77 -4.43 8.39 -9.46
N TYR A 78 -3.76 7.24 -9.61
CA TYR A 78 -2.38 7.17 -10.06
C TYR A 78 -2.13 5.90 -10.87
N LYS A 79 -1.21 5.99 -11.83
CA LYS A 79 -0.79 4.91 -12.72
C LYS A 79 0.72 4.94 -12.85
N GLU A 80 1.38 3.79 -12.79
CA GLU A 80 2.83 3.67 -12.95
C GLU A 80 3.18 2.42 -13.75
N ALA A 81 4.07 2.58 -14.72
CA ALA A 81 4.70 1.50 -15.45
C ALA A 81 6.21 1.58 -15.22
N SER A 82 6.81 0.47 -14.82
CA SER A 82 8.23 0.36 -14.48
C SER A 82 8.86 -0.76 -15.29
N GLN A 83 10.02 -0.49 -15.89
CA GLN A 83 10.74 -1.46 -16.73
C GLN A 83 12.24 -1.44 -16.42
N ILE A 84 12.87 -2.60 -16.31
CA ILE A 84 14.34 -2.70 -16.24
C ILE A 84 14.93 -2.47 -17.63
N ILE A 85 15.62 -1.35 -17.84
CA ILE A 85 16.25 -1.00 -19.12
C ILE A 85 17.76 -1.23 -19.15
N ALA A 86 18.40 -1.39 -17.98
CA ALA A 86 19.76 -1.89 -17.87
C ALA A 86 19.95 -2.69 -16.59
N ARG A 87 20.83 -3.68 -16.65
CA ARG A 87 21.23 -4.53 -15.52
C ARG A 87 22.73 -4.79 -15.60
N THR A 88 23.47 -4.33 -14.61
CA THR A 88 24.93 -4.48 -14.53
C THR A 88 25.28 -5.31 -13.31
N GLU A 89 25.88 -6.48 -13.52
CA GLU A 89 26.39 -7.28 -12.41
C GLU A 89 27.83 -6.89 -12.08
N ASN A 90 28.05 -6.48 -10.83
CA ASN A 90 29.38 -6.27 -10.26
C ASN A 90 29.76 -7.45 -9.34
N THR A 91 30.92 -7.36 -8.68
CA THR A 91 31.38 -8.38 -7.72
C THR A 91 30.39 -8.52 -6.56
N ASP A 92 30.05 -7.42 -5.90
CA ASP A 92 29.26 -7.41 -4.66
C ASP A 92 27.85 -6.84 -4.83
N THR A 93 27.55 -6.23 -5.99
CA THR A 93 26.27 -5.56 -6.24
C THR A 93 25.69 -5.92 -7.60
N ILE A 94 24.39 -5.68 -7.76
CA ILE A 94 23.73 -5.58 -9.06
C ILE A 94 23.11 -4.19 -9.16
N ASP A 95 23.47 -3.48 -10.21
CA ASP A 95 22.91 -2.18 -10.53
C ASP A 95 21.80 -2.34 -11.56
N TYR A 96 20.61 -1.84 -11.21
CA TYR A 96 19.43 -1.81 -12.06
C TYR A 96 19.16 -0.37 -12.48
N LYS A 97 18.92 -0.18 -13.77
CA LYS A 97 18.35 1.07 -14.29
C LYS A 97 16.91 0.82 -14.69
N PHE A 98 16.02 1.61 -14.09
CA PHE A 98 14.59 1.60 -14.36
C PHE A 98 14.22 2.70 -15.34
N LEU A 99 13.29 2.42 -16.24
CA LEU A 99 12.50 3.42 -16.94
C LEU A 99 11.11 3.44 -16.32
N ILE A 100 10.78 4.55 -15.67
CA ILE A 100 9.50 4.71 -14.97
C ILE A 100 8.65 5.70 -15.75
N ARG A 101 7.40 5.32 -16.00
CA ARG A 101 6.39 6.14 -16.65
C ARG A 101 5.19 6.24 -15.73
N SER A 102 4.83 7.45 -15.33
CA SER A 102 3.72 7.65 -14.38
C SER A 102 2.72 8.70 -14.83
N GLN A 103 1.50 8.56 -14.32
CA GLN A 103 0.38 9.42 -14.62
C GLN A 103 -0.45 9.64 -13.34
N ALA A 104 -0.56 10.89 -12.90
CA ALA A 104 -1.37 11.27 -11.74
C ALA A 104 -2.66 11.96 -12.19
N MET A 105 -3.71 11.80 -11.39
CA MET A 105 -4.97 12.52 -11.56
C MET A 105 -4.92 13.87 -10.85
N GLU A 106 -5.29 14.94 -11.55
CA GLU A 106 -5.44 16.28 -11.00
C GLU A 106 -6.72 16.90 -11.55
N ASN A 107 -7.56 17.48 -10.68
CA ASN A 107 -8.83 18.10 -11.06
C ASN A 107 -9.74 17.16 -11.89
N GLY A 108 -9.76 15.88 -11.50
CA GLY A 108 -10.61 14.85 -12.12
C GLY A 108 -10.08 14.26 -13.43
N ASN A 109 -8.99 14.78 -13.99
CA ASN A 109 -8.39 14.31 -15.24
C ASN A 109 -6.97 13.80 -15.00
N PHE A 110 -6.54 12.80 -15.77
CA PHE A 110 -5.14 12.41 -15.75
C PHE A 110 -4.26 13.43 -16.47
N LYS A 111 -3.14 13.79 -15.85
CA LYS A 111 -2.09 14.58 -16.50
C LYS A 111 -1.43 13.79 -17.64
N PRO A 112 -0.66 14.45 -18.54
CA PRO A 112 0.20 13.73 -19.47
C PRO A 112 1.14 12.77 -18.73
N VAL A 113 1.50 11.66 -19.39
CA VAL A 113 2.47 10.71 -18.85
C VAL A 113 3.83 11.40 -18.69
N THR A 114 4.42 11.25 -17.51
CA THR A 114 5.81 11.66 -17.24
C THR A 114 6.72 10.44 -17.34
N SER A 115 7.97 10.63 -17.76
CA SER A 115 8.94 9.55 -17.94
C SER A 115 10.31 9.98 -17.42
N TYR A 116 10.99 9.11 -16.69
CA TYR A 116 12.34 9.34 -16.16
C TYR A 116 13.06 8.02 -15.91
N GLU A 117 14.37 8.10 -15.71
CA GLU A 117 15.20 6.97 -15.32
C GLU A 117 15.54 7.03 -13.83
N ASP A 118 15.62 5.87 -13.19
CA ASP A 118 16.11 5.72 -11.81
C ASP A 118 17.14 4.59 -11.73
N ASN A 119 18.09 4.69 -10.79
CA ASN A 119 19.16 3.71 -10.62
C ASN A 119 19.14 3.16 -9.19
N ILE A 120 19.15 1.84 -9.07
CA ILE A 120 19.17 1.13 -7.78
C ILE A 120 20.33 0.16 -7.79
N SER A 121 21.17 0.24 -6.76
CA SER A 121 22.21 -0.75 -6.52
C SER A 121 21.79 -1.65 -5.37
N VAL A 122 21.83 -2.96 -5.58
CA VAL A 122 21.48 -3.95 -4.57
C VAL A 122 22.69 -4.81 -4.29
N THR A 123 23.06 -4.95 -3.02
CA THR A 123 24.11 -5.89 -2.62
C THR A 123 23.65 -7.31 -2.91
N LYS A 124 24.52 -8.10 -3.56
CA LYS A 124 24.35 -9.54 -3.75
C LYS A 124 24.37 -10.20 -2.38
N THR A 125 23.22 -10.26 -1.74
CA THR A 125 23.08 -10.95 -0.47
C THR A 125 23.16 -12.44 -0.74
N THR A 126 24.08 -13.11 -0.04
CA THR A 126 24.01 -14.58 0.06
C THR A 126 22.70 -14.89 0.78
N PRO A 127 21.82 -15.76 0.25
CA PRO A 127 20.50 -16.02 0.82
C PRO A 127 20.62 -16.74 2.17
N SER A 128 20.96 -16.01 3.22
CA SER A 128 20.83 -16.45 4.61
C SER A 128 19.54 -15.85 5.15
N VAL A 129 18.42 -16.52 4.83
CA VAL A 129 17.06 -16.21 5.29
C VAL A 129 16.92 -16.42 6.81
N THR A 130 17.98 -16.83 7.51
CA THR A 130 17.90 -17.32 8.89
C THR A 130 18.07 -16.23 9.94
N GLU A 131 18.63 -15.07 9.60
CA GLU A 131 18.78 -13.96 10.55
C GLU A 131 17.80 -12.85 10.17
N ALA A 132 16.78 -12.66 11.00
CA ALA A 132 15.95 -11.46 10.94
C ALA A 132 16.89 -10.25 10.93
N PRO A 133 16.75 -9.29 9.99
CA PRO A 133 17.64 -8.15 9.90
C PRO A 133 17.70 -7.48 11.28
N THR A 134 18.88 -7.49 11.90
CA THR A 134 19.08 -6.82 13.18
C THR A 134 18.63 -5.38 13.05
N THR A 135 17.71 -4.98 13.94
CA THR A 135 16.99 -3.69 13.99
C THR A 135 17.85 -2.44 13.80
N SER A 136 19.17 -2.55 13.98
CA SER A 136 20.15 -1.48 13.81
C SER A 136 20.39 -1.06 12.35
N ALA A 137 20.21 -1.93 11.36
CA ALA A 137 20.49 -1.61 9.94
C ALA A 137 19.35 -0.83 9.24
N ILE A 138 18.16 -0.79 9.84
CA ILE A 138 16.96 -0.13 9.32
C ILE A 138 16.58 1.06 10.23
N GLN A 139 17.58 1.84 10.68
CA GLN A 139 17.33 3.09 11.42
C GLN A 139 17.08 4.30 10.50
N GLY A 140 16.85 4.08 9.20
CA GLY A 140 16.56 5.14 8.24
C GLY A 140 15.06 5.40 8.07
N LYS A 141 14.56 6.51 8.66
CA LYS A 141 13.38 7.32 8.27
C LYS A 141 12.23 6.62 7.49
N GLY A 142 11.79 5.43 7.89
CA GLY A 142 10.75 4.68 7.17
C GLY A 142 9.34 5.25 7.37
N LEU A 143 9.11 5.97 8.47
CA LEU A 143 7.87 6.66 8.74
C LEU A 143 8.06 8.18 8.65
N PRO A 144 7.03 8.93 8.19
CA PRO A 144 7.04 10.38 8.19
C PRO A 144 7.40 10.97 9.57
N GLY A 145 7.83 12.22 9.67
CA GLY A 145 8.24 12.84 10.93
C GLY A 145 7.08 13.33 11.80
N SER A 146 5.84 13.37 11.28
CA SER A 146 4.64 13.77 12.05
C SER A 146 3.37 13.03 11.60
N VAL A 147 2.29 13.16 12.40
CA VAL A 147 0.93 12.71 12.06
C VAL A 147 0.47 13.34 10.75
N GLU A 148 0.70 14.63 10.57
CA GLU A 148 0.32 15.39 9.39
C GLU A 148 1.10 14.90 8.19
N GLU A 149 2.37 14.54 8.35
CA GLU A 149 3.14 13.95 7.26
C GLU A 149 2.66 12.53 6.94
N LEU A 150 2.28 11.73 7.94
CA LEU A 150 1.64 10.43 7.73
C LEU A 150 0.31 10.61 6.98
N GLN A 151 -0.55 11.49 7.46
CA GLN A 151 -1.86 11.77 6.87
C GLN A 151 -1.76 12.44 5.51
N LYS A 152 -0.77 13.31 5.28
CA LYS A 152 -0.48 13.87 3.96
C LYS A 152 0.06 12.80 3.02
N SER A 153 0.92 11.91 3.51
CA SER A 153 1.39 10.79 2.71
C SER A 153 0.22 9.84 2.38
N MET A 154 -0.70 9.62 3.32
CA MET A 154 -1.95 8.89 3.08
C MET A 154 -2.81 9.61 2.06
N ALA A 155 -3.07 10.90 2.22
CA ALA A 155 -3.88 11.68 1.30
C ALA A 155 -3.29 11.74 -0.11
N ASN A 156 -1.95 11.77 -0.21
CA ASN A 156 -1.23 11.84 -1.47
C ASN A 156 -0.93 10.46 -2.09
N GLY A 157 -1.30 9.36 -1.43
CA GLY A 157 -0.96 8.01 -1.90
C GLY A 157 0.48 7.57 -1.62
N THR A 158 1.30 8.40 -0.97
CA THR A 158 2.75 8.22 -0.81
C THR A 158 3.19 7.61 0.53
N VAL A 159 2.27 6.96 1.27
CA VAL A 159 2.55 6.44 2.63
C VAL A 159 3.79 5.58 2.67
N GLY A 160 4.74 5.99 3.53
CA GLY A 160 5.93 5.22 3.85
C GLY A 160 7.04 5.25 2.80
N VAL A 161 6.83 5.83 1.61
CA VAL A 161 7.86 5.88 0.56
C VAL A 161 8.30 7.32 0.33
N ARG A 162 9.09 7.87 1.26
CA ARG A 162 9.87 9.08 0.98
C ARG A 162 11.30 8.67 0.63
N SER A 163 11.58 8.57 -0.66
CA SER A 163 12.94 8.86 -1.13
C SER A 163 13.25 10.32 -0.75
N GLY A 164 14.43 10.59 -0.21
CA GLY A 164 14.88 11.94 0.16
C GLY A 164 14.86 12.96 -1.00
N THR A 165 14.60 12.51 -2.22
CA THR A 165 14.50 13.32 -3.44
C THR A 165 13.06 13.72 -3.83
N GLY A 166 12.04 13.32 -3.07
CA GLY A 166 10.65 13.80 -3.27
C GLY A 166 9.82 13.01 -4.28
N THR A 167 10.33 11.90 -4.83
CA THR A 167 9.57 10.97 -5.66
C THR A 167 9.30 9.67 -4.91
N SER A 168 8.03 9.32 -4.73
CA SER A 168 7.59 8.05 -4.15
C SER A 168 7.33 7.06 -5.29
N HIS A 169 8.12 5.99 -5.39
CA HIS A 169 7.97 4.98 -6.45
C HIS A 169 7.31 3.72 -5.89
N PHE A 170 6.41 3.10 -6.66
CA PHE A 170 5.89 1.78 -6.31
C PHE A 170 6.89 0.73 -6.77
N LEU A 171 7.96 0.57 -6.02
CA LEU A 171 8.81 -0.61 -6.10
C LEU A 171 8.40 -1.54 -4.98
N GLY A 172 7.80 -2.69 -5.32
CA GLY A 172 7.28 -3.63 -4.32
C GLY A 172 8.30 -3.98 -3.22
N VAL A 173 9.59 -3.99 -3.59
CA VAL A 173 10.71 -4.16 -2.65
C VAL A 173 10.77 -3.05 -1.61
N LEU A 174 10.79 -1.79 -2.04
CA LEU A 174 10.89 -0.65 -1.12
C LEU A 174 9.69 -0.64 -0.19
N MET A 175 8.51 -0.95 -0.71
CA MET A 175 7.30 -1.08 0.09
C MET A 175 7.48 -2.15 1.17
N VAL A 176 7.97 -3.33 0.82
CA VAL A 176 8.19 -4.39 1.80
C VAL A 176 9.26 -4.05 2.81
N GLN A 177 10.38 -3.45 2.39
CA GLN A 177 11.41 -2.98 3.32
C GLN A 177 10.84 -1.99 4.34
N ASN A 178 10.00 -1.04 3.89
CA ASN A 178 9.32 -0.12 4.79
C ASN A 178 8.37 -0.85 5.74
N MET A 179 7.65 -1.87 5.27
CA MET A 179 6.76 -2.68 6.11
C MET A 179 7.50 -3.51 7.16
N LEU A 180 8.74 -3.93 6.91
CA LEU A 180 9.56 -4.59 7.93
C LEU A 180 9.86 -3.64 9.11
N SER A 181 9.91 -2.33 8.86
CA SER A 181 10.11 -1.32 9.91
C SER A 181 8.82 -0.79 10.52
N ALA A 182 7.65 -1.16 9.99
CA ALA A 182 6.38 -0.52 10.36
C ALA A 182 6.06 -0.65 11.86
N CYS A 183 6.34 -1.81 12.47
CA CYS A 183 6.04 -2.09 13.88
C CYS A 183 7.19 -1.75 14.84
N VAL A 184 8.23 -1.07 14.38
CA VAL A 184 9.41 -0.76 15.21
C VAL A 184 9.20 0.57 15.94
N LYS A 185 9.33 0.56 17.26
CA LYS A 185 9.22 1.76 18.10
C LYS A 185 10.36 2.74 17.80
N SER A 186 10.06 4.03 17.89
CA SER A 186 11.01 5.13 17.74
C SER A 186 10.99 6.01 19.00
N GLU A 187 12.04 6.81 19.24
CA GLU A 187 12.17 7.63 20.47
C GLU A 187 10.96 8.54 20.72
N ASN A 188 10.32 9.02 19.65
CA ASN A 188 9.21 9.95 19.75
C ASN A 188 7.83 9.28 19.63
N TRP A 189 7.77 8.04 19.15
CA TRP A 189 6.52 7.41 18.67
C TRP A 189 6.34 6.03 19.28
N ASP A 190 5.22 5.82 19.96
CA ASP A 190 4.82 4.51 20.45
C ASP A 190 3.95 3.83 19.39
N VAL A 191 4.57 2.88 18.70
CA VAL A 191 3.96 2.12 17.62
C VAL A 191 3.71 0.70 18.11
N THR A 192 2.49 0.23 17.87
CA THR A 192 2.03 -1.13 18.20
C THR A 192 1.34 -1.72 16.98
N CYS A 193 1.45 -3.04 16.82
CA CYS A 193 0.80 -3.76 15.74
C CYS A 193 -0.21 -4.75 16.32
N HIS A 194 -1.35 -4.94 15.66
CA HIS A 194 -2.44 -5.77 16.16
C HIS A 194 -3.09 -6.58 15.03
N ASN A 195 -3.91 -7.58 15.41
CA ASN A 195 -4.75 -8.33 14.48
C ASN A 195 -4.02 -8.91 13.26
N LEU A 196 -2.80 -9.43 13.45
CA LEU A 196 -2.07 -10.07 12.37
C LEU A 196 -2.85 -11.28 11.84
N GLN A 197 -3.12 -11.26 10.54
CA GLN A 197 -3.79 -12.32 9.80
C GLN A 197 -2.97 -12.69 8.59
N THR A 198 -2.85 -13.99 8.36
CA THR A 198 -2.23 -14.53 7.14
C THR A 198 -3.19 -15.51 6.49
N SER A 199 -3.33 -15.44 5.17
CA SER A 199 -4.08 -16.43 4.39
C SER A 199 -3.35 -16.76 3.09
N GLU A 200 -3.69 -17.89 2.49
CA GLU A 200 -3.11 -18.33 1.23
C GLU A 200 -4.17 -18.99 0.36
N GLY A 201 -3.91 -19.05 -0.94
CA GLY A 201 -4.83 -19.70 -1.88
C GLY A 201 -4.43 -19.52 -3.33
N MET A 202 -5.39 -19.71 -4.22
CA MET A 202 -5.26 -19.44 -5.66
C MET A 202 -6.12 -18.24 -6.03
N MET A 203 -5.65 -17.42 -6.96
CA MET A 203 -6.43 -16.32 -7.55
C MET A 203 -6.18 -16.22 -9.06
N SER A 204 -7.09 -15.57 -9.79
CA SER A 204 -6.84 -15.20 -11.18
C SER A 204 -5.69 -14.19 -11.26
N PRO A 205 -4.87 -14.21 -12.32
CA PRO A 205 -3.86 -13.19 -12.54
C PRO A 205 -4.52 -11.82 -12.80
N PRO A 206 -3.75 -10.73 -12.71
CA PRO A 206 -4.21 -9.39 -13.07
C PRO A 206 -4.93 -9.35 -14.43
N THR A 207 -5.91 -8.46 -14.58
CA THR A 207 -6.75 -8.37 -15.78
C THR A 207 -5.93 -8.20 -17.06
N GLY A 208 -4.89 -7.37 -17.02
CA GLY A 208 -3.98 -7.15 -18.16
C GLY A 208 -3.13 -8.36 -18.52
N VAL A 209 -2.93 -9.32 -17.61
CA VAL A 209 -2.24 -10.59 -17.87
C VAL A 209 -3.22 -11.67 -18.34
N SER A 210 -4.40 -11.73 -17.71
CA SER A 210 -5.44 -12.70 -18.07
C SER A 210 -5.94 -12.54 -19.52
N GLY A 211 -5.86 -11.33 -20.08
CA GLY A 211 -6.21 -11.05 -21.47
C GLY A 211 -5.13 -11.40 -22.50
N GLN A 212 -3.92 -11.78 -22.07
CA GLN A 212 -2.83 -12.16 -22.97
C GLN A 212 -2.98 -13.60 -23.45
N GLN A 213 -2.30 -13.92 -24.56
CA GLN A 213 -2.24 -15.30 -25.04
C GLN A 213 -1.66 -16.21 -23.95
N ASP A 214 -2.36 -17.31 -23.66
CA ASP A 214 -2.00 -18.29 -22.62
C ASP A 214 -1.77 -17.66 -21.22
N CYS A 215 -2.45 -16.55 -20.91
CA CYS A 215 -2.28 -15.82 -19.64
C CYS A 215 -0.82 -15.49 -19.31
N ALA A 216 -0.03 -15.14 -20.33
CA ALA A 216 1.42 -14.91 -20.25
C ALA A 216 2.21 -16.14 -19.73
N GLY A 217 1.74 -17.35 -20.01
CA GLY A 217 2.37 -18.61 -19.62
C GLY A 217 2.06 -19.07 -18.20
N ILE A 218 1.06 -18.47 -17.53
CA ILE A 218 0.64 -18.86 -16.18
C ILE A 218 -0.20 -20.15 -16.25
N PRO A 219 0.23 -21.24 -15.60
CA PRO A 219 -0.51 -22.50 -15.62
C PRO A 219 -1.95 -22.35 -15.14
N ASN A 220 -2.90 -22.84 -15.94
CA ASN A 220 -4.34 -22.77 -15.68
C ASN A 220 -4.88 -21.34 -15.45
N CYS A 221 -4.14 -20.29 -15.82
CA CYS A 221 -4.48 -18.91 -15.50
C CYS A 221 -4.80 -18.69 -14.02
N GLN A 222 -4.03 -19.34 -13.13
CA GLN A 222 -4.14 -19.15 -11.69
C GLN A 222 -2.76 -18.96 -11.07
N ILE A 223 -2.65 -18.02 -10.15
CA ILE A 223 -1.45 -17.76 -9.37
C ILE A 223 -1.72 -18.05 -7.90
N ARG A 224 -0.73 -18.62 -7.20
CA ARG A 224 -0.75 -18.74 -5.75
C ARG A 224 -0.62 -17.36 -5.14
N TYR A 225 -1.34 -17.12 -4.06
CA TYR A 225 -1.16 -15.92 -3.26
C TYR A 225 -0.93 -16.24 -1.78
N LYS A 226 -0.21 -15.34 -1.12
CA LYS A 226 -0.15 -15.21 0.34
C LYS A 226 -0.56 -13.80 0.69
N LYS A 227 -1.56 -13.66 1.55
CA LYS A 227 -2.07 -12.38 2.04
C LYS A 227 -1.62 -12.17 3.48
N VAL A 228 -1.17 -10.97 3.80
CA VAL A 228 -0.82 -10.53 5.15
C VAL A 228 -1.63 -9.28 5.45
N ALA A 229 -2.33 -9.26 6.58
CA ALA A 229 -3.07 -8.09 7.05
C ALA A 229 -2.79 -7.85 8.52
N PHE A 230 -2.66 -6.59 8.92
CA PHE A 230 -2.49 -6.20 10.32
C PHE A 230 -2.89 -4.74 10.52
N ASP A 231 -3.14 -4.38 11.78
CA ASP A 231 -3.43 -3.02 12.19
C ASP A 231 -2.17 -2.38 12.77
N LEU A 232 -1.79 -1.21 12.27
CA LEU A 232 -0.78 -0.34 12.85
C LEU A 232 -1.47 0.72 13.71
N VAL A 233 -1.11 0.80 14.99
CA VAL A 233 -1.62 1.80 15.93
C VAL A 233 -0.46 2.67 16.36
N VAL A 234 -0.57 3.97 16.10
CA VAL A 234 0.45 4.96 16.45
C VAL A 234 -0.11 5.92 17.49
N ASN A 235 0.55 5.98 18.63
CA ASN A 235 0.24 6.90 19.72
C ASN A 235 1.20 8.10 19.67
N PHE A 236 0.64 9.29 19.52
CA PHE A 236 1.36 10.56 19.48
C PHE A 236 1.11 11.32 20.77
N LYS A 237 2.17 11.75 21.44
CA LYS A 237 2.06 12.69 22.55
C LYS A 237 2.15 14.11 21.99
N ASP A 238 1.11 14.89 22.21
CA ASP A 238 1.09 16.31 21.91
C ASP A 238 1.87 17.04 23.00
N GLU A 239 2.97 17.72 22.63
CA GLU A 239 3.89 18.35 23.58
C GLU A 239 3.25 19.53 24.33
N ASP A 240 2.35 20.26 23.68
CA ASP A 240 1.72 21.47 24.23
C ASP A 240 0.62 21.12 25.24
N SER A 241 -0.18 20.09 24.94
CA SER A 241 -1.33 19.69 25.77
C SER A 241 -1.05 18.51 26.69
N GLY A 242 0.03 17.75 26.44
CA GLY A 242 0.30 16.47 27.09
C GLY A 242 -0.69 15.35 26.73
N SER A 243 -1.63 15.62 25.81
CA SER A 243 -2.64 14.63 25.42
C SER A 243 -2.03 13.58 24.48
N THR A 244 -2.55 12.35 24.55
CA THR A 244 -2.17 11.29 23.60
C THR A 244 -3.24 11.18 22.51
N ARG A 245 -2.83 11.30 21.26
CA ARG A 245 -3.65 11.08 20.08
C ARG A 245 -3.28 9.74 19.47
N THR A 246 -4.29 8.89 19.27
CA THR A 246 -4.11 7.60 18.62
C THR A 246 -4.60 7.68 17.18
N GLU A 247 -3.80 7.18 16.25
CA GLU A 247 -4.19 6.98 14.86
C GLU A 247 -3.99 5.50 14.49
N LYS A 248 -4.93 4.96 13.72
CA LYS A 248 -4.94 3.55 13.30
C LYS A 248 -4.90 3.47 11.78
N VAL A 249 -4.04 2.59 11.26
CA VAL A 249 -3.93 2.26 9.85
C VAL A 249 -4.02 0.76 9.68
N VAL A 250 -4.95 0.28 8.86
CA VAL A 250 -5.07 -1.14 8.50
C VAL A 250 -4.23 -1.38 7.26
N TYR A 251 -3.29 -2.30 7.29
CA TYR A 251 -2.50 -2.73 6.13
C TYR A 251 -2.99 -4.08 5.61
N GLU A 252 -3.04 -4.21 4.28
CA GLU A 252 -3.29 -5.47 3.60
C GLU A 252 -2.30 -5.62 2.43
N MET A 253 -1.54 -6.71 2.41
CA MET A 253 -0.59 -7.04 1.35
C MET A 253 -0.95 -8.38 0.74
N THR A 254 -0.91 -8.49 -0.58
CA THR A 254 -1.03 -9.77 -1.30
C THR A 254 0.24 -9.99 -2.11
N PHE A 255 0.86 -11.15 -1.89
CA PHE A 255 2.07 -11.58 -2.54
C PHE A 255 1.79 -12.78 -3.44
N SER A 256 2.50 -12.90 -4.56
CA SER A 256 2.49 -14.10 -5.40
C SER A 256 3.91 -14.49 -5.78
N PRO A 257 4.37 -15.72 -5.49
CA PRO A 257 5.67 -16.21 -5.96
C PRO A 257 5.65 -16.63 -7.44
N ASP A 258 4.46 -16.74 -8.05
CA ASP A 258 4.28 -17.25 -9.42
C ASP A 258 4.42 -16.15 -10.50
N VAL A 259 4.71 -14.92 -10.09
CA VAL A 259 4.85 -13.75 -10.99
C VAL A 259 6.29 -13.21 -10.95
N PRO A 260 6.71 -12.41 -11.94
CA PRO A 260 8.04 -11.79 -11.96
C PRO A 260 8.32 -11.00 -10.68
N TYR A 261 9.61 -10.87 -10.34
CA TYR A 261 10.07 -10.31 -9.08
C TYR A 261 9.46 -8.93 -8.77
N LEU A 262 9.45 -8.00 -9.74
CA LEU A 262 8.88 -6.66 -9.57
C LEU A 262 7.39 -6.69 -9.23
N SER A 263 6.68 -7.72 -9.69
CA SER A 263 5.23 -7.86 -9.57
C SER A 263 4.77 -8.72 -8.41
N ARG A 264 5.71 -9.25 -7.60
CA ARG A 264 5.39 -10.18 -6.50
C ARG A 264 4.44 -9.59 -5.48
N LEU A 265 4.57 -8.32 -5.13
CA LEU A 265 3.55 -7.59 -4.37
C LEU A 265 2.41 -7.22 -5.32
N THR A 266 1.45 -8.13 -5.48
CA THR A 266 0.36 -7.98 -6.44
C THR A 266 -0.70 -6.97 -6.00
N GLU A 267 -0.89 -6.81 -4.69
CA GLU A 267 -1.77 -5.80 -4.11
C GLU A 267 -1.20 -5.27 -2.79
N PHE A 268 -1.21 -3.96 -2.62
CA PHE A 268 -0.89 -3.30 -1.36
C PHE A 268 -1.96 -2.27 -1.05
N CYS A 269 -2.73 -2.49 0.01
CA CYS A 269 -3.71 -1.55 0.50
C CYS A 269 -3.36 -1.06 1.91
N TYR A 270 -3.71 0.19 2.16
CA TYR A 270 -3.82 0.71 3.52
C TYR A 270 -5.10 1.52 3.69
N GLN A 271 -5.62 1.56 4.92
CA GLN A 271 -6.85 2.24 5.24
C GLN A 271 -6.73 2.97 6.58
N GLY A 272 -7.15 4.23 6.64
CA GLY A 272 -7.21 4.96 7.90
C GLY A 272 -8.02 6.25 7.81
N MET A 273 -8.08 6.97 8.94
CA MET A 273 -8.86 8.20 9.06
C MET A 273 -8.02 9.40 8.62
N VAL A 274 -8.53 10.16 7.65
CA VAL A 274 -7.89 11.38 7.15
C VAL A 274 -8.73 12.60 7.58
N PRO A 275 -8.12 13.63 8.22
CA PRO A 275 -8.84 14.85 8.55
C PRO A 275 -9.20 15.63 7.29
N THR A 276 -10.41 16.19 7.26
CA THR A 276 -10.87 17.19 6.29
C THR A 276 -11.23 18.48 7.04
N SER A 277 -11.61 19.55 6.32
CA SER A 277 -11.97 20.83 6.94
C SER A 277 -13.13 20.76 7.94
N SER A 278 -14.00 19.76 7.83
CA SER A 278 -15.21 19.62 8.66
C SER A 278 -15.31 18.32 9.45
N GLN A 279 -14.60 17.26 9.06
CA GLN A 279 -14.71 15.93 9.70
C GLN A 279 -13.53 15.02 9.37
N LYS A 280 -13.35 13.91 10.10
CA LYS A 280 -12.48 12.81 9.66
C LYS A 280 -13.23 11.89 8.70
N VAL A 281 -12.58 11.48 7.62
CA VAL A 281 -13.14 10.51 6.65
C VAL A 281 -12.26 9.28 6.56
N LEU A 282 -12.88 8.12 6.43
CA LEU A 282 -12.16 6.88 6.20
C LEU A 282 -11.72 6.81 4.72
N VAL A 283 -10.43 6.66 4.51
CA VAL A 283 -9.82 6.53 3.17
C VAL A 283 -9.10 5.20 3.09
N LYS A 284 -9.39 4.42 2.04
CA LYS A 284 -8.63 3.22 1.65
C LYS A 284 -7.91 3.50 0.33
N ILE A 285 -6.63 3.23 0.29
CA ILE A 285 -5.80 3.35 -0.92
C ILE A 285 -5.22 1.98 -1.21
N CYS A 286 -5.29 1.57 -2.46
CA CYS A 286 -4.81 0.28 -2.92
C CYS A 286 -3.97 0.45 -4.18
N ASN A 287 -2.73 -0.01 -4.15
CA ASN A 287 -1.89 -0.21 -5.32
C ASN A 287 -2.10 -1.65 -5.81
N ARG A 288 -2.53 -1.81 -7.05
CA ARG A 288 -2.84 -3.10 -7.66
C ARG A 288 -2.02 -3.28 -8.93
N VAL A 289 -1.32 -4.40 -9.03
CA VAL A 289 -0.69 -4.81 -10.29
C VAL A 289 -1.80 -5.11 -11.29
N GLN A 290 -1.78 -4.40 -12.42
CA GLN A 290 -2.73 -4.58 -13.52
C GLN A 290 -2.11 -5.38 -14.66
N ASN A 291 -0.80 -5.26 -14.88
CA ASN A 291 -0.08 -6.02 -15.88
C ASN A 291 1.38 -6.26 -15.48
N PHE A 292 2.01 -7.30 -16.03
CA PHE A 292 3.43 -7.55 -15.91
C PHE A 292 3.95 -8.38 -17.08
N GLU A 293 5.26 -8.31 -17.31
CA GLU A 293 5.96 -9.19 -18.26
C GLU A 293 7.26 -9.69 -17.62
N PRO A 294 7.58 -10.99 -17.74
CA PRO A 294 8.86 -11.51 -17.30
C PRO A 294 9.98 -10.89 -18.13
N GLY A 295 11.11 -10.60 -17.48
CA GLY A 295 12.28 -10.13 -18.21
C GLY A 295 12.92 -11.23 -19.07
N GLN A 296 13.77 -10.80 -19.99
CA GLN A 296 14.51 -11.64 -20.92
C GLN A 296 15.87 -12.03 -20.31
N ASN A 297 16.35 -13.22 -20.66
CA ASN A 297 17.68 -13.69 -20.30
C ASN A 297 18.77 -13.00 -21.13
#